data_AF-A0A7R9XNV8-F1
#
_entry.id   AF-A0A7R9XNV8-F1
#
_cell.length_a   1.000
_cell.length_b   1.000
_cell.length_c   1.000
_cell.angle_alpha   90.00
_cell.angle_beta   90.00
_cell.angle_gamma   90.00
#
_symmetry.space_group_name_H-M   'P 1'
#
loop_
_entity.id
_entity.type
_entity.pdbx_description
1 polymer ?
#
loop_
_entity_poly.entity_id
_entity_poly.type
_entity_poly.pdbx_seq_one_letter_code
_entity_poly.pdbx_strand_id
1 'polypeptide(L)'
;ESLVPAVAGAGTAGEEADAYRETQLVGSYLAGLAFGNAPVAAIHALAYPIGAFAKDDAPYPKGVPHGLSVSLMSAPVMRYNAEHSAWARDIYANELLPHVHPSALQGVERADDGAEHFVRVYESIARQCNVPSRISDVGIRGDDVASLAEQSQLQTRLLVNNPVA
;
A
#
# COMPACT_ATOMS: atom_id res chain seq x y z
N GLU A 1 6.49 1.35 -19.15
CA GLU A 1 5.33 2.25 -19.09
C GLU A 1 5.06 2.64 -17.63
N SER A 2 4.56 3.85 -17.37
CA SER A 2 4.32 4.37 -16.00
C SER A 2 3.04 3.80 -15.40
N LEU A 3 3.06 3.39 -14.13
CA LEU A 3 1.89 2.84 -13.43
C LEU A 3 0.88 3.91 -12.95
N VAL A 4 1.25 5.20 -12.93
CA VAL A 4 0.42 6.28 -12.35
C VAL A 4 -0.86 6.60 -13.12
N PRO A 5 -0.84 6.73 -14.46
CA PRO A 5 -2.06 7.03 -15.21
C PRO A 5 -3.12 5.93 -15.04
N ALA A 6 -2.71 4.72 -14.67
CA ALA A 6 -3.55 3.54 -14.57
C ALA A 6 -4.39 3.45 -13.28
N VAL A 7 -4.21 4.33 -12.28
CA VAL A 7 -4.97 4.24 -11.01
C VAL A 7 -5.96 5.40 -10.81
N ALA A 8 -5.84 6.49 -11.58
CA ALA A 8 -6.64 7.72 -11.41
C ALA A 8 -7.75 7.94 -12.47
N GLY A 9 -8.06 6.94 -13.29
CA GLY A 9 -9.05 7.02 -14.38
C GLY A 9 -10.50 6.75 -13.96
N ALA A 10 -10.80 6.76 -12.64
CA ALA A 10 -12.14 6.56 -12.11
C ALA A 10 -13.03 7.80 -12.41
N GLY A 11 -13.42 7.97 -13.67
CA GLY A 11 -14.24 9.09 -14.14
C GLY A 11 -14.27 9.27 -15.66
N THR A 12 -13.45 8.54 -16.41
CA THR A 12 -13.44 8.62 -17.88
C THR A 12 -14.53 7.72 -18.48
N ALA A 13 -15.07 8.11 -19.64
CA ALA A 13 -16.07 7.35 -20.39
C ALA A 13 -15.58 7.15 -21.83
N GLY A 14 -16.01 6.07 -22.48
CA GLY A 14 -15.56 5.72 -23.83
C GLY A 14 -14.20 5.00 -23.82
N GLU A 15 -13.49 5.06 -24.95
CA GLU A 15 -12.29 4.25 -25.24
C GLU A 15 -11.16 4.42 -24.21
N GLU A 16 -11.03 5.61 -23.60
CA GLU A 16 -10.05 5.88 -22.55
C GLU A 16 -10.32 5.06 -21.27
N ALA A 17 -11.59 4.84 -20.94
CA ALA A 17 -11.98 4.02 -19.79
C ALA A 17 -11.69 2.54 -20.02
N ASP A 18 -11.79 2.07 -21.26
CA ASP A 18 -11.53 0.68 -21.62
C ASP A 18 -10.02 0.40 -21.63
N ALA A 19 -9.22 1.29 -22.21
CA ALA A 19 -7.75 1.22 -22.12
C ALA A 19 -7.25 1.24 -20.65
N TYR A 20 -7.89 2.06 -19.81
CA TYR A 20 -7.62 2.09 -18.37
C TYR A 20 -7.93 0.75 -17.69
N ARG A 21 -9.12 0.18 -17.94
CA ARG A 21 -9.52 -1.12 -17.36
C ARG A 21 -8.62 -2.25 -17.83
N GLU A 22 -8.22 -2.26 -19.09
CA GLU A 22 -7.28 -3.24 -19.64
C GLU A 22 -5.93 -3.16 -18.92
N THR A 23 -5.40 -1.95 -18.75
CA THR A 23 -4.15 -1.72 -18.02
C THR A 23 -4.25 -2.21 -16.57
N GLN A 24 -5.36 -1.91 -15.89
CA GLN A 24 -5.60 -2.38 -14.52
C GLN A 24 -5.77 -3.90 -14.42
N LEU A 25 -6.42 -4.52 -15.40
CA LEU A 25 -6.57 -5.97 -15.46
C LEU A 25 -5.20 -6.65 -15.63
N VAL A 26 -4.37 -6.14 -16.54
CA VAL A 26 -3.00 -6.62 -16.75
C VAL A 26 -2.16 -6.42 -15.49
N GLY A 27 -2.21 -5.24 -14.88
CA GLY A 27 -1.50 -4.94 -13.64
C GLY A 27 -1.90 -5.87 -12.48
N SER A 28 -3.19 -6.11 -12.30
CA SER A 28 -3.72 -7.04 -11.29
C SER A 28 -3.28 -8.48 -11.55
N TYR A 29 -3.31 -8.93 -12.81
CA TYR A 29 -2.83 -10.26 -13.19
C TYR A 29 -1.34 -10.44 -12.89
N LEU A 30 -0.50 -9.47 -13.28
CA LEU A 30 0.94 -9.49 -13.01
C LEU A 30 1.25 -9.45 -11.51
N ALA A 31 0.50 -8.66 -10.74
CA ALA A 31 0.61 -8.67 -9.28
C ALA A 31 0.27 -10.06 -8.72
N GLY A 32 -0.79 -10.71 -9.20
CA GLY A 32 -1.16 -12.08 -8.86
C GLY A 32 -0.07 -13.11 -9.13
N LEU A 33 0.58 -13.02 -10.30
CA LEU A 33 1.74 -13.85 -10.62
C LEU A 33 2.91 -13.59 -9.67
N ALA A 34 3.19 -12.34 -9.34
CA ALA A 34 4.28 -11.96 -8.45
C ALA A 34 4.06 -12.50 -7.03
N PHE A 35 2.96 -12.13 -6.36
CA PHE A 35 2.76 -12.58 -4.97
C PHE A 35 2.39 -14.06 -4.84
N GLY A 36 1.97 -14.71 -5.94
CA GLY A 36 1.83 -16.17 -6.01
C GLY A 36 3.15 -16.92 -5.88
N ASN A 37 4.29 -16.27 -6.21
CA ASN A 37 5.63 -16.85 -6.14
C ASN A 37 6.53 -16.21 -5.06
N ALA A 38 6.27 -14.94 -4.71
CA ALA A 38 6.94 -14.20 -3.67
C ALA A 38 5.88 -13.67 -2.68
N PRO A 39 5.54 -14.44 -1.62
CA PRO A 39 4.44 -14.10 -0.75
C PRO A 39 4.56 -12.71 -0.11
N VAL A 40 3.41 -12.18 0.27
CA VAL A 40 3.30 -10.88 0.94
C VAL A 40 3.89 -10.89 2.35
N ALA A 41 4.13 -9.68 2.88
CA ALA A 41 4.86 -9.44 4.13
C ALA A 41 4.04 -8.63 5.16
N ALA A 42 4.70 -7.78 5.95
CA ALA A 42 4.12 -7.08 7.09
C ALA A 42 2.89 -6.22 6.75
N ILE A 43 2.83 -5.58 5.57
CA ILE A 43 1.63 -4.82 5.15
C ILE A 43 0.37 -5.69 5.25
N HIS A 44 0.41 -6.94 4.75
CA HIS A 44 -0.74 -7.83 4.82
C HIS A 44 -0.95 -8.40 6.22
N ALA A 45 0.13 -8.69 6.95
CA ALA A 45 0.06 -9.15 8.34
C ALA A 45 -0.70 -8.16 9.25
N LEU A 46 -0.42 -6.86 9.10
CA LEU A 46 -1.07 -5.80 9.86
C LEU A 46 -2.48 -5.48 9.32
N ALA A 47 -2.70 -5.65 8.01
CA ALA A 47 -3.99 -5.43 7.38
C ALA A 47 -5.06 -6.48 7.74
N TYR A 48 -4.68 -7.70 8.12
CA TYR A 48 -5.63 -8.77 8.44
C TYR A 48 -6.48 -8.46 9.68
N PRO A 49 -5.90 -8.12 10.86
CA PRO A 49 -6.67 -7.67 12.02
C PRO A 49 -7.55 -6.46 11.73
N ILE A 50 -7.05 -5.48 10.96
CA ILE A 50 -7.83 -4.31 10.55
C ILE A 50 -9.00 -4.72 9.66
N GLY A 51 -8.80 -5.66 8.73
CA GLY A 51 -9.87 -6.19 7.88
C GLY A 51 -10.95 -6.91 8.69
N ALA A 52 -10.56 -7.61 9.75
CA ALA A 52 -11.47 -8.28 10.67
C ALA A 52 -12.10 -7.33 11.72
N PHE A 53 -11.67 -6.07 11.79
CA PHE A 53 -12.20 -5.10 12.73
C PHE A 53 -13.64 -4.76 12.38
N ALA A 54 -14.56 -5.19 13.23
CA ALA A 54 -15.99 -4.98 13.10
C ALA A 54 -16.56 -4.45 14.42
N LYS A 55 -17.14 -3.26 14.39
CA LYS A 55 -17.91 -2.66 15.48
C LYS A 55 -19.17 -2.03 14.93
N ASP A 56 -20.28 -2.16 15.64
CA ASP A 56 -21.59 -1.67 15.20
C ASP A 56 -21.61 -0.16 14.96
N ASP A 57 -20.78 0.60 15.68
CA ASP A 57 -20.65 2.06 15.58
C ASP A 57 -19.55 2.52 14.60
N ALA A 58 -18.86 1.59 13.92
CA ALA A 58 -17.80 1.91 12.95
C ALA A 58 -18.35 2.04 11.51
N PRO A 59 -17.66 2.78 10.62
CA PRO A 59 -18.06 2.91 9.21
C PRO A 59 -18.19 1.57 8.45
N TYR A 60 -17.49 0.53 8.92
CA TYR A 60 -17.48 -0.82 8.34
C TYR A 60 -17.91 -1.87 9.37
N PRO A 61 -19.21 -1.97 9.68
CA PRO A 61 -19.70 -2.83 10.77
C PRO A 61 -19.53 -4.34 10.50
N LYS A 62 -19.14 -4.72 9.27
CA LYS A 62 -18.90 -6.12 8.87
C LYS A 62 -17.42 -6.42 8.60
N GLY A 63 -16.52 -5.50 8.96
CA GLY A 63 -15.10 -5.61 8.61
C GLY A 63 -14.69 -4.60 7.55
N VAL A 64 -13.47 -4.08 7.69
CA VAL A 64 -12.87 -3.13 6.74
C VAL A 64 -12.54 -3.88 5.42
N PRO A 65 -12.95 -3.37 4.25
CA PRO A 65 -12.61 -4.00 2.97
C PRO A 65 -11.11 -4.24 2.83
N HIS A 66 -10.71 -5.41 2.33
CA HIS A 66 -9.31 -5.84 2.36
C HIS A 66 -8.35 -4.86 1.66
N GLY A 67 -8.71 -4.32 0.50
CA GLY A 67 -7.88 -3.33 -0.20
C GLY A 67 -7.69 -2.05 0.61
N LEU A 68 -8.69 -1.66 1.40
CA LEU A 68 -8.62 -0.51 2.30
C LEU A 68 -7.69 -0.80 3.49
N SER A 69 -7.82 -1.96 4.13
CA SER A 69 -6.96 -2.33 5.26
C SER A 69 -5.49 -2.45 4.86
N VAL A 70 -5.22 -2.98 3.66
CA VAL A 70 -3.88 -2.99 3.05
C VAL A 70 -3.38 -1.57 2.82
N SER A 71 -4.19 -0.69 2.23
CA SER A 71 -3.77 0.66 1.91
C SER A 71 -3.42 1.50 3.14
N LEU A 72 -4.19 1.34 4.23
CA LEU A 72 -3.92 1.99 5.52
C LEU A 72 -2.55 1.62 6.10
N MET A 73 -2.09 0.38 5.89
CA MET A 73 -0.82 -0.11 6.45
C MET A 73 0.37 0.09 5.52
N SER A 74 0.15 0.34 4.22
CA SER A 74 1.23 0.48 3.23
C SER A 74 2.25 1.55 3.60
N ALA A 75 1.82 2.81 3.78
CA ALA A 75 2.73 3.91 4.02
C ALA A 75 3.54 3.78 5.33
N PRO A 76 2.95 3.49 6.52
CA PRO A 76 3.73 3.34 7.74
C PRO A 76 4.70 2.14 7.68
N VAL A 77 4.29 1.01 7.08
CA VAL A 77 5.17 -0.16 6.97
C VAL A 77 6.29 0.05 5.95
N MET A 78 6.02 0.70 4.82
CA MET A 78 7.08 1.07 3.86
C MET A 78 8.11 1.99 4.49
N ARG A 79 7.69 2.99 5.28
CA ARG A 79 8.62 3.86 6.02
C ARG A 79 9.44 3.08 7.04
N TYR A 80 8.80 2.22 7.83
CA TYR A 80 9.50 1.35 8.79
C TYR A 80 10.56 0.47 8.09
N ASN A 81 10.18 -0.15 6.96
CA ASN A 81 11.08 -0.98 6.17
C ASN A 81 12.24 -0.16 5.59
N ALA A 82 11.98 1.04 5.06
CA ALA A 82 13.02 1.92 4.53
C ALA A 82 13.95 2.43 5.63
N GLU A 83 13.48 2.65 6.84
CA GLU A 83 14.30 3.08 7.98
C GLU A 83 15.24 1.95 8.44
N HIS A 84 14.73 0.71 8.54
CA HIS A 84 15.43 -0.41 9.17
C HIS A 84 16.06 -1.40 8.19
N SER A 85 15.82 -1.29 6.88
CA SER A 85 16.40 -2.14 5.85
C SER A 85 16.97 -1.30 4.70
N ALA A 86 18.31 -1.25 4.61
CA ALA A 86 18.99 -0.57 3.51
C ALA A 86 18.62 -1.16 2.14
N TRP A 87 18.35 -2.47 2.08
CA TRP A 87 17.86 -3.13 0.87
C TRP A 87 16.48 -2.61 0.47
N ALA A 88 15.53 -2.53 1.41
CA ALA A 88 14.20 -2.00 1.10
C ALA A 88 14.26 -0.53 0.66
N ARG A 89 15.08 0.29 1.33
CA ARG A 89 15.30 1.69 0.97
C ARG A 89 15.79 1.82 -0.48
N ASP A 90 16.80 1.03 -0.87
CA ASP A 90 17.37 1.04 -2.22
C ASP A 90 16.35 0.62 -3.27
N ILE A 91 15.60 -0.47 -3.04
CA ILE A 91 14.54 -0.92 -3.94
C ILE A 91 13.48 0.16 -4.13
N TYR A 92 13.01 0.81 -3.06
CA TYR A 92 11.99 1.86 -3.17
C TYR A 92 12.51 3.07 -3.95
N ALA A 93 13.72 3.53 -3.64
CA ALA A 93 14.30 4.73 -4.22
C ALA A 93 14.73 4.56 -5.69
N ASN A 94 15.38 3.44 -6.00
CA ASN A 94 16.13 3.27 -7.24
C ASN A 94 15.47 2.30 -8.23
N GLU A 95 14.70 1.32 -7.74
CA GLU A 95 14.02 0.37 -8.62
C GLU A 95 12.55 0.71 -8.83
N LEU A 96 11.78 0.98 -7.76
CA LEU A 96 10.33 1.17 -7.88
C LEU A 96 9.92 2.59 -8.24
N LEU A 97 10.52 3.62 -7.64
CA LEU A 97 10.19 5.03 -7.91
C LEU A 97 10.22 5.39 -9.42
N PRO A 98 11.19 4.97 -10.24
CA PRO A 98 11.19 5.22 -11.68
C PRO A 98 9.93 4.74 -12.41
N HIS A 99 9.32 3.65 -11.95
CA HIS A 99 8.14 3.05 -12.59
C HIS A 99 6.82 3.74 -12.19
N VAL A 100 6.79 4.34 -11.00
CA VAL A 100 5.62 5.03 -10.46
C VAL A 100 5.75 6.55 -10.47
N HIS A 101 6.90 7.12 -10.83
CA HIS A 101 7.04 8.55 -11.08
C HIS A 101 8.26 8.78 -11.96
N PRO A 102 8.19 8.48 -13.29
CA PRO A 102 9.35 8.54 -14.17
C PRO A 102 10.04 9.92 -14.21
N SER A 103 9.28 11.00 -14.00
CA SER A 103 9.80 12.37 -13.91
C SER A 103 10.49 12.68 -12.57
N ALA A 104 10.35 11.84 -11.53
CA ALA A 104 11.09 11.99 -10.26
C ALA A 104 12.60 12.01 -10.48
N LEU A 105 13.09 11.28 -11.49
CA LEU A 105 14.52 11.13 -11.74
C LEU A 105 15.17 12.38 -12.35
N GLN A 106 14.39 13.34 -12.83
CA GLN A 106 14.91 14.50 -13.56
C GLN A 106 15.12 15.76 -12.70
N GLY A 107 14.90 15.70 -11.39
CA GLY A 107 15.00 16.88 -10.52
C GLY A 107 15.31 16.62 -9.05
N VAL A 108 15.63 15.38 -8.67
CA VAL A 108 16.07 15.09 -7.30
C VAL A 108 17.54 15.48 -7.19
N GLU A 109 17.80 16.75 -6.88
CA GLU A 109 18.91 17.03 -5.97
C GLU A 109 18.76 16.06 -4.80
N ARG A 110 19.86 15.38 -4.43
CA ARG A 110 20.00 14.34 -3.39
C ARG A 110 19.49 14.72 -1.97
N ALA A 111 18.67 15.75 -1.84
CA ALA A 111 18.16 16.32 -0.60
C ALA A 111 16.95 15.56 0.00
N ASP A 112 16.16 14.84 -0.80
CA ASP A 112 15.06 13.98 -0.31
C ASP A 112 15.41 12.49 -0.48
N ASP A 113 15.22 11.68 0.57
CA ASP A 113 15.36 10.22 0.51
C ASP A 113 14.38 9.66 -0.54
N GLY A 114 14.89 9.10 -1.63
CA GLY A 114 14.07 8.57 -2.73
C GLY A 114 13.04 7.53 -2.26
N ALA A 115 13.30 6.83 -1.14
CA ALA A 115 12.33 5.94 -0.54
C ALA A 115 11.12 6.69 0.05
N GLU A 116 11.32 7.83 0.70
CA GLU A 116 10.21 8.67 1.18
C GLU A 116 9.43 9.29 0.01
N HIS A 117 10.11 9.65 -1.09
CA HIS A 117 9.42 10.09 -2.31
C HIS A 117 8.51 8.97 -2.85
N PHE A 118 9.00 7.74 -2.94
CA PHE A 118 8.19 6.58 -3.32
C PHE A 118 6.94 6.43 -2.44
N VAL A 119 7.08 6.54 -1.11
CA VAL A 119 5.94 6.48 -0.18
C VAL A 119 4.96 7.63 -0.41
N ARG A 120 5.44 8.85 -0.67
CA ARG A 120 4.56 10.00 -0.95
C ARG A 120 3.81 9.87 -2.27
N VAL A 121 4.41 9.27 -3.30
CA VAL A 121 3.73 8.94 -4.55
C VAL A 121 2.61 7.94 -4.28
N TYR A 122 2.89 6.89 -3.50
CA TYR A 122 1.86 5.93 -3.07
C TYR A 122 0.70 6.62 -2.34
N GLU A 123 1.00 7.47 -1.34
CA GLU A 123 -0.03 8.21 -0.61
C GLU A 123 -0.82 9.16 -1.51
N SER A 124 -0.18 9.76 -2.53
CA SER A 124 -0.87 10.59 -3.52
C SER A 124 -1.86 9.78 -4.34
N ILE A 125 -1.50 8.58 -4.78
CA ILE A 125 -2.39 7.67 -5.50
C ILE A 125 -3.57 7.26 -4.59
N ALA A 126 -3.30 6.88 -3.34
CA ALA A 126 -4.36 6.52 -2.39
C ALA A 126 -5.36 7.67 -2.16
N ARG A 127 -4.87 8.91 -2.05
CA ARG A 127 -5.72 10.11 -1.96
C ARG A 127 -6.56 10.32 -3.22
N GLN A 128 -6.00 10.13 -4.41
CA GLN A 128 -6.74 10.23 -5.68
C GLN A 128 -7.85 9.18 -5.78
N CYS A 129 -7.66 8.01 -5.16
CA CYS A 129 -8.67 6.96 -5.07
C CYS A 129 -9.71 7.19 -3.95
N ASN A 130 -9.65 8.30 -3.21
CA ASN A 130 -10.49 8.57 -2.04
C ASN A 130 -10.43 7.47 -0.97
N VAL A 131 -9.26 6.87 -0.79
CA VAL A 131 -9.02 5.85 0.23
C VAL A 131 -8.71 6.54 1.56
N PRO A 132 -9.37 6.16 2.67
CA PRO A 132 -9.02 6.63 4.01
C PRO A 132 -7.52 6.48 4.31
N SER A 133 -6.97 7.45 5.04
CA SER A 133 -5.52 7.53 5.29
C SER A 133 -5.14 7.21 6.73
N ARG A 134 -6.12 7.14 7.63
CA ARG A 134 -5.91 6.85 9.05
C ARG A 134 -6.80 5.70 9.49
N ILE A 135 -6.28 4.86 10.39
CA ILE A 135 -7.08 3.80 11.01
C ILE A 135 -8.27 4.34 11.82
N SER A 136 -8.19 5.59 12.30
CA SER A 136 -9.31 6.28 12.94
C SER A 136 -10.49 6.53 11.97
N ASP A 137 -10.21 6.70 10.68
CA ASP A 137 -11.22 6.94 9.66
C ASP A 137 -12.08 5.69 9.40
N VAL A 138 -11.61 4.52 9.86
CA VAL A 138 -12.35 3.24 9.80
C VAL A 138 -12.89 2.81 11.17
N GLY A 139 -12.85 3.70 12.17
CA GLY A 139 -13.44 3.49 13.50
C GLY A 139 -12.51 2.84 14.53
N ILE A 140 -11.24 2.62 14.21
CA ILE A 140 -10.25 2.08 15.17
C ILE A 140 -9.85 3.17 16.15
N ARG A 141 -10.00 2.89 17.45
CA ARG A 141 -9.66 3.81 18.56
C ARG A 141 -8.31 3.43 19.17
N GLY A 142 -7.75 4.32 19.99
CA GLY A 142 -6.46 4.07 20.66
C GLY A 142 -6.43 2.77 21.46
N ASP A 143 -7.53 2.47 22.17
CA ASP A 143 -7.65 1.27 23.01
C ASP A 143 -7.71 -0.04 22.19
N ASP A 144 -7.97 0.04 20.87
CA ASP A 144 -8.00 -1.12 19.99
C ASP A 144 -6.60 -1.51 19.48
N VAL A 145 -5.65 -0.57 19.50
CA VAL A 145 -4.34 -0.72 18.84
C VAL A 145 -3.54 -1.88 19.42
N ALA A 146 -3.53 -2.04 20.75
CA ALA A 146 -2.79 -3.12 21.40
C ALA A 146 -3.29 -4.51 20.95
N SER A 147 -4.62 -4.71 20.95
CA SER A 147 -5.24 -5.96 20.50
C SER A 147 -4.96 -6.24 19.01
N LEU A 148 -5.07 -5.22 18.15
CA LEU A 148 -4.76 -5.35 16.73
C LEU A 148 -3.29 -5.73 16.51
N ALA A 149 -2.37 -5.13 17.27
CA ALA A 149 -0.95 -5.45 17.21
C ALA A 149 -0.67 -6.89 17.64
N GLU A 150 -1.27 -7.35 18.74
CA GLU A 150 -1.17 -8.75 19.20
C GLU A 150 -1.67 -9.72 18.12
N GLN A 151 -2.82 -9.43 17.50
CA GLN A 151 -3.36 -10.23 16.41
C GLN A 151 -2.48 -10.22 15.15
N SER A 152 -1.78 -9.11 14.87
CA SER A 152 -0.80 -9.03 13.79
C SER A 152 0.40 -9.94 14.04
N GLN A 153 0.87 -10.05 15.30
CA GLN A 153 2.00 -10.93 15.66
C GLN A 153 1.70 -12.41 15.39
N LEU A 154 0.42 -12.80 15.41
CA LEU A 154 0.00 -14.17 15.06
C LEU A 154 0.16 -14.48 13.56
N GLN A 155 0.34 -13.48 12.70
CA GLN A 155 0.53 -13.64 11.26
C GLN A 155 1.97 -14.03 10.89
N THR A 156 2.55 -15.00 11.60
CA THR A 156 3.97 -15.39 11.53
C THR A 156 4.42 -15.76 10.12
N ARG A 157 3.58 -16.46 9.34
CA ARG A 157 3.85 -16.84 7.95
C ARG A 157 4.08 -15.64 7.03
N LEU A 158 3.48 -14.49 7.33
CA LEU A 158 3.65 -13.27 6.55
C LEU A 158 4.79 -12.43 7.10
N LEU A 159 4.88 -12.29 8.42
CA LEU A 159 5.91 -11.49 9.07
C LEU A 159 7.33 -11.97 8.75
N VAL A 160 7.55 -13.28 8.63
CA VAL A 160 8.86 -13.85 8.27
C VAL A 160 9.37 -13.42 6.89
N ASN A 161 8.48 -12.96 5.99
CA ASN A 161 8.86 -12.48 4.66
C ASN A 161 9.23 -10.98 4.64
N ASN A 162 9.06 -10.27 5.75
CA ASN A 162 9.35 -8.83 5.81
C ASN A 162 10.87 -8.59 5.76
N PRO A 163 11.37 -7.57 5.03
CA PRO A 163 12.80 -7.29 4.93
C PRO A 163 13.44 -6.75 6.22
N VAL A 164 12.62 -6.52 7.25
CA VAL A 164 13.04 -6.24 8.61
C VAL A 164 12.53 -7.37 9.49
N ALA A 165 13.46 -8.06 10.14
CA ALA A 165 13.21 -9.17 11.05
C ALA A 165 12.69 -8.69 12.42
#